data_AF-A0A7W5GTN8-F1
#
_entry.id   AF-A0A7W5GTN8-F1
#
_cell.length_a   1.000
_cell.length_b   1.000
_cell.length_c   1.000
_cell.angle_alpha   90.00
_cell.angle_beta   90.00
_cell.angle_gamma   90.00
#
_symmetry.space_group_name_H-M   'P 1'
#
loop_
_entity.id
_entity.type
_entity.pdbx_description
1 polymer ?
#
loop_
_entity_poly.entity_id
_entity_poly.type
_entity_poly.pdbx_seq_one_letter_code
_entity_poly.pdbx_strand_id
1 'polypeptide(L)'
;MSYETPQIDAIEPKLFRQLLGCFPTGVAVVTTTTADGRPAGLTCNSFSSVSLEPPLVLFSLRKASSLLPTFVEAGTFSINILSQSQDVLSGRFASSKIADKFEGVAWRKGPLGTPLIDDCLASFECTVYARHEAGDHEIFIGEVKHMTPGSPDHALVFYKGAYMMLAESLRKLVLDGQLGTNDMDEAYRSLYGTLLRLACVRASEEEVDAIERAVDQIEQHQGEKALPQRIEAMASFFSSIALAGHNEALQLMARTMTAVLRERMALVIPAHPRPDVFPLRRKVVERLRARDADGAAAALDEFITVLRANETGQ
;
A
#
# COMPACT_ATOMS: atom_id res chain seq x y z
N MET A 1 13.37 -18.08 46.91
CA MET A 1 13.42 -17.92 45.45
C MET A 1 14.18 -16.64 45.17
N SER A 2 15.44 -16.74 44.77
CA SER A 2 16.27 -15.61 44.34
C SER A 2 15.83 -15.21 42.94
N TYR A 3 15.23 -14.02 42.79
CA TYR A 3 15.04 -13.42 41.48
C TYR A 3 16.41 -12.91 41.02
N GLU A 4 16.96 -13.52 39.96
CA GLU A 4 18.06 -12.91 39.23
C GLU A 4 17.55 -11.60 38.63
N THR A 5 18.16 -10.50 39.04
CA THR A 5 17.89 -9.20 38.44
C THR A 5 18.24 -9.29 36.96
N PRO A 6 17.30 -9.02 36.05
CA PRO A 6 17.58 -9.13 34.62
C PRO A 6 18.73 -8.19 34.25
N GLN A 7 19.72 -8.72 33.54
CA GLN A 7 20.82 -7.95 33.01
C GLN A 7 20.28 -6.95 31.98
N ILE A 8 20.49 -5.66 32.23
CA ILE A 8 20.09 -4.58 31.33
C ILE A 8 21.28 -4.29 30.42
N ASP A 9 21.26 -4.82 29.20
CA ASP A 9 22.30 -4.56 28.21
C ASP A 9 22.18 -3.14 27.63
N ALA A 10 23.33 -2.60 27.21
CA ALA A 10 23.37 -1.32 26.51
C ALA A 10 22.64 -1.41 25.16
N ILE A 11 21.80 -0.43 24.84
CA ILE A 11 21.01 -0.41 23.61
C ILE A 11 21.88 0.03 22.42
N GLU A 12 22.03 -0.84 21.42
CA GLU A 12 22.70 -0.50 20.17
C GLU A 12 21.79 0.40 19.30
N PRO A 13 22.19 1.64 18.95
CA PRO A 13 21.29 2.59 18.27
C PRO A 13 20.77 2.13 16.90
N LYS A 14 21.58 1.39 16.12
CA LYS A 14 21.18 0.88 14.80
C LYS A 14 20.11 -0.19 14.94
N LEU A 15 20.34 -1.17 15.82
CA LEU A 15 19.37 -2.21 16.13
C LEU A 15 18.09 -1.61 16.71
N PHE A 16 18.18 -0.65 17.62
CA PHE A 16 17.02 0.05 18.16
C PHE A 16 16.17 0.70 17.07
N ARG A 17 16.80 1.46 16.16
CA ARG A 17 16.10 2.06 15.01
C ARG A 17 15.47 1.01 14.11
N GLN A 18 16.17 -0.09 13.84
CA GLN A 18 15.66 -1.18 13.01
C GLN A 18 14.41 -1.82 13.64
N LEU A 19 14.45 -2.08 14.95
CA LEU A 19 13.34 -2.69 15.69
C LEU A 19 12.15 -1.74 15.84
N LEU A 20 12.37 -0.43 16.01
CA LEU A 20 11.29 0.56 15.94
C LEU A 20 10.57 0.53 14.58
N GLY A 21 11.30 0.26 13.50
CA GLY A 21 10.75 0.10 12.16
C GLY A 21 9.80 -1.09 11.99
N CYS A 22 9.68 -1.99 12.98
CA CYS A 22 8.70 -3.08 12.97
C CYS A 22 7.27 -2.60 13.25
N PHE A 23 7.07 -1.38 13.74
CA PHE A 23 5.75 -0.79 13.90
C PHE A 23 5.41 0.03 12.65
N PRO A 24 4.52 -0.47 11.76
CA PRO A 24 4.14 0.28 10.57
C PRO A 24 3.36 1.53 10.96
N THR A 25 3.63 2.63 10.26
CA THR A 25 2.95 3.91 10.50
C THR A 25 2.41 4.46 9.19
N GLY A 26 1.40 5.33 9.27
CA GLY A 26 1.15 6.27 8.19
C GLY A 26 2.30 7.27 8.06
N VAL A 27 2.24 8.10 7.02
CA VAL A 27 3.16 9.22 6.81
C VAL A 27 2.39 10.52 6.82
N ALA A 28 2.93 11.53 7.48
CA ALA A 28 2.37 12.87 7.49
C ALA A 28 3.42 13.91 7.11
N VAL A 29 2.97 15.05 6.57
CA VAL A 29 3.77 16.27 6.51
C VAL A 29 3.22 17.24 7.54
N VAL A 30 4.06 17.60 8.51
CA VAL A 30 3.76 18.65 9.46
C VAL A 30 4.17 19.97 8.85
N THR A 31 3.24 20.93 8.82
CA THR A 31 3.46 22.26 8.26
C THR A 31 3.21 23.35 9.29
N THR A 32 3.88 24.47 9.11
CA THR A 32 3.68 25.70 9.87
C THR A 32 4.09 26.89 8.99
N THR A 33 4.06 28.08 9.55
CA THR A 33 4.42 29.32 8.86
C THR A 33 5.56 30.00 9.62
N THR A 34 6.56 30.47 8.91
CA THR A 34 7.67 31.27 9.48
C THR A 34 7.19 32.65 9.92
N ALA A 35 8.00 33.36 10.72
CA ALA A 35 7.68 34.71 11.18
C ALA A 35 7.43 35.72 10.03
N ASP A 36 8.08 35.52 8.89
CA ASP A 36 7.90 36.31 7.66
C ASP A 36 6.76 35.79 6.76
N GLY A 37 5.96 34.83 7.22
CA GLY A 37 4.76 34.38 6.53
C GLY A 37 4.98 33.29 5.47
N ARG A 38 6.20 32.75 5.33
CA ARG A 38 6.50 31.69 4.37
C ARG A 38 6.11 30.31 4.90
N PRO A 39 5.65 29.38 4.04
CA PRO A 39 5.33 28.03 4.47
C PRO A 39 6.59 27.25 4.83
N ALA A 40 6.52 26.47 5.91
CA ALA A 40 7.56 25.56 6.36
C ALA A 40 6.96 24.20 6.68
N GLY A 41 7.75 23.13 6.51
CA GLY A 41 7.25 21.80 6.83
C GLY A 41 8.29 20.69 6.74
N LEU A 42 7.94 19.56 7.34
CA LEU A 42 8.75 18.34 7.35
C LEU A 42 7.88 17.09 7.32
N THR A 43 8.42 16.03 6.73
CA THR A 43 7.83 14.69 6.82
C THR A 43 8.05 14.15 8.22
N CYS A 44 7.00 13.58 8.81
CA CYS A 44 7.08 12.82 10.04
C CYS A 44 6.28 11.52 9.93
N ASN A 45 6.72 10.51 10.67
CA ASN A 45 6.00 9.28 10.87
C ASN A 45 5.81 8.98 12.38
N SER A 46 6.09 9.97 13.23
CA SER A 46 5.91 9.95 14.69
C SER A 46 4.54 10.49 15.12
N PHE A 47 3.65 10.76 14.16
CA PHE A 47 2.30 11.23 14.43
C PHE A 47 1.48 10.19 15.21
N SER A 48 0.71 10.63 16.20
CA SER A 48 -0.24 9.79 16.91
C SER A 48 -1.42 10.60 17.48
N SER A 49 -2.57 9.95 17.65
CA SER A 49 -3.68 10.51 18.42
C SER A 49 -3.44 10.33 19.92
N VAL A 50 -3.93 11.27 20.74
CA VAL A 50 -3.67 11.30 22.19
C VAL A 50 -4.96 11.31 22.99
N SER A 51 -5.91 12.17 22.63
CA SER A 51 -7.15 12.37 23.38
C SER A 51 -8.30 12.73 22.45
N LEU A 52 -9.52 12.34 22.83
CA LEU A 52 -10.75 12.78 22.16
C LEU A 52 -11.33 14.04 22.78
N GLU A 53 -11.21 14.23 24.10
CA GLU A 53 -11.71 15.41 24.80
C GLU A 53 -10.70 15.90 25.88
N PRO A 54 -10.02 17.05 25.66
CA PRO A 54 -9.98 17.81 24.41
C PRO A 54 -9.34 16.99 23.27
N PRO A 55 -9.58 17.32 21.99
CA PRO A 55 -9.05 16.57 20.85
C PRO A 55 -7.55 16.86 20.70
N LEU A 56 -6.71 15.91 21.11
CA LEU A 56 -5.25 16.06 21.12
C LEU A 56 -4.57 15.06 20.17
N VAL A 57 -3.56 15.56 19.46
CA VAL A 57 -2.62 14.78 18.65
C VAL A 57 -1.19 15.15 19.01
N LEU A 58 -0.23 14.31 18.64
CA LEU A 58 1.19 14.61 18.83
C LEU A 58 2.04 14.28 17.61
N PHE A 59 3.23 14.89 17.56
CA PHE A 59 4.35 14.44 16.75
C PHE A 59 5.68 14.76 17.47
N SER A 60 6.75 14.10 17.08
CA SER A 60 8.10 14.34 17.63
C SER A 60 9.00 15.00 16.59
N LEU A 61 9.61 16.13 16.95
CA LEU A 61 10.56 16.87 16.10
C LEU A 61 11.98 16.77 16.65
N ARG A 62 12.92 16.37 15.80
CA ARG A 62 14.33 16.26 16.20
C ARG A 62 14.89 17.63 16.60
N LYS A 63 15.60 17.70 17.72
CA LYS A 63 16.23 18.95 18.20
C LYS A 63 17.25 19.54 17.24
N ALA A 64 17.92 18.69 16.47
CA ALA A 64 18.89 19.10 15.45
C ALA A 64 18.23 19.58 14.14
N SER A 65 16.90 19.60 14.04
CA SER A 65 16.20 20.13 12.87
C SER A 65 16.34 21.65 12.81
N SER A 66 16.67 22.19 11.63
CA SER A 66 16.67 23.64 11.40
C SER A 66 15.28 24.27 11.52
N LEU A 67 14.22 23.46 11.45
CA LEU A 67 12.84 23.92 11.59
C LEU A 67 12.37 23.99 13.05
N LEU A 68 13.12 23.46 14.02
CA LEU A 68 12.68 23.49 15.42
C LEU A 68 12.32 24.91 15.90
N PRO A 69 13.18 25.94 15.71
CA PRO A 69 12.85 27.30 16.13
C PRO A 69 11.56 27.83 15.49
N THR A 70 11.33 27.52 14.20
CA THR A 70 10.11 27.91 13.47
C THR A 70 8.86 27.33 14.11
N PHE A 71 8.87 26.04 14.46
CA PHE A 71 7.72 25.40 15.11
C PHE A 71 7.49 25.89 16.54
N VAL A 72 8.58 26.23 17.25
CA VAL A 72 8.50 26.82 18.60
C VAL A 72 7.87 28.21 18.57
N GLU A 73 8.24 29.04 17.60
CA GLU A 73 7.75 30.42 17.48
C GLU A 73 6.33 30.52 16.92
N ALA A 74 5.95 29.65 15.98
CA ALA A 74 4.68 29.77 15.27
C ALA A 74 3.44 29.54 16.14
N GLY A 75 3.53 28.66 17.16
CA GLY A 75 2.42 28.34 18.07
C GLY A 75 1.24 27.59 17.43
N THR A 76 1.22 27.46 16.10
CA THR A 76 0.25 26.67 15.33
C THR A 76 0.97 25.79 14.31
N PHE A 77 0.35 24.65 13.98
CA PHE A 77 0.84 23.75 12.94
C PHE A 77 -0.32 22.97 12.33
N SER A 78 -0.11 22.39 11.15
CA SER A 78 -1.01 21.40 10.58
C SER A 78 -0.34 20.04 10.44
N ILE A 79 -1.12 18.98 10.65
CA ILE A 79 -0.77 17.62 10.25
C ILE A 79 -1.48 17.32 8.94
N ASN A 80 -0.76 16.98 7.88
CA ASN A 80 -1.33 16.56 6.60
C ASN A 80 -1.01 15.07 6.38
N ILE A 81 -2.03 14.20 6.47
CA ILE A 81 -1.87 12.75 6.34
C ILE A 81 -1.78 12.39 4.86
N LEU A 82 -0.67 11.79 4.44
CA LEU A 82 -0.37 11.57 3.03
C LEU A 82 -1.12 10.36 2.46
N SER A 83 -1.59 10.52 1.23
CA SER A 83 -2.11 9.42 0.42
C SER A 83 -0.97 8.62 -0.21
N GLN A 84 -1.24 7.39 -0.64
CA GLN A 84 -0.26 6.47 -1.23
C GLN A 84 0.42 7.04 -2.49
N SER A 85 -0.24 7.96 -3.18
CA SER A 85 0.28 8.66 -4.38
C SER A 85 1.26 9.81 -4.06
N GLN A 86 1.52 10.10 -2.78
CA GLN A 86 2.35 11.23 -2.31
C GLN A 86 3.72 10.80 -1.76
N ASP A 87 4.29 9.69 -2.22
CA ASP A 87 5.62 9.21 -1.83
C ASP A 87 6.75 10.19 -2.19
N VAL A 88 6.69 10.78 -3.39
CA VAL A 88 7.62 11.82 -3.85
C VAL A 88 7.56 13.05 -2.95
N LEU A 89 6.35 13.46 -2.55
CA LEU A 89 6.12 14.58 -1.64
C LEU A 89 6.74 14.26 -0.26
N SER A 90 6.52 13.06 0.25
CA SER A 90 7.13 12.62 1.51
C SER A 90 8.67 12.68 1.45
N GLY A 91 9.28 12.18 0.37
CA GLY A 91 10.74 12.26 0.17
C GLY A 91 11.25 13.70 0.12
N ARG A 92 10.50 14.58 -0.56
CA ARG A 92 10.81 16.01 -0.64
C ARG A 92 10.85 16.68 0.74
N PHE A 93 9.80 16.48 1.54
CA PHE A 93 9.69 17.10 2.85
C PHE A 93 10.63 16.48 3.90
N ALA A 94 11.14 15.26 3.68
CA ALA A 94 12.18 14.63 4.49
C ALA A 94 13.61 15.11 4.14
N SER A 95 13.84 15.63 2.93
CA SER A 95 15.17 15.99 2.45
C SER A 95 15.68 17.29 3.08
N SER A 96 16.92 17.28 3.57
CA SER A 96 17.64 18.49 4.00
C SER A 96 18.36 19.20 2.85
N LYS A 97 18.37 18.61 1.64
CA LYS A 97 19.07 19.15 0.46
C LYS A 97 18.20 20.10 -0.37
N ILE A 98 16.89 20.07 -0.17
CA ILE A 98 15.93 20.89 -0.90
C ILE A 98 15.69 22.17 -0.10
N ALA A 99 16.06 23.31 -0.68
CA ALA A 99 15.93 24.62 -0.04
C ALA A 99 14.47 25.07 0.04
N ASP A 100 13.75 25.04 -1.09
CA ASP A 100 12.32 25.31 -1.14
C ASP A 100 11.51 24.02 -1.32
N LYS A 101 10.96 23.55 -0.20
CA LYS A 101 10.14 22.33 -0.15
C LYS A 101 8.73 22.54 -0.72
N PHE A 102 8.25 23.79 -0.82
CA PHE A 102 6.91 24.11 -1.29
C PHE A 102 6.86 24.51 -2.77
N GLU A 103 8.00 24.74 -3.42
CA GLU A 103 8.06 25.06 -4.84
C GLU A 103 7.36 24.00 -5.72
N GLY A 104 6.27 24.34 -6.39
CA GLY A 104 5.50 23.41 -7.20
C GLY A 104 4.70 22.36 -6.41
N VAL A 105 4.56 22.53 -5.10
CA VAL A 105 3.62 21.77 -4.27
C VAL A 105 2.30 22.54 -4.24
N ALA A 106 1.18 21.87 -4.53
CA ALA A 106 -0.14 22.44 -4.37
C ALA A 106 -0.51 22.50 -2.88
N TRP A 107 -0.79 23.70 -2.38
CA TRP A 107 -1.20 23.92 -1.00
C TRP A 107 -2.05 25.18 -0.90
N ARG A 108 -2.84 25.26 0.17
CA ARG A 108 -3.69 26.41 0.51
C ARG A 108 -3.52 26.79 1.96
N LYS A 109 -3.84 28.05 2.28
CA LYS A 109 -3.83 28.52 3.67
C LYS A 109 -5.09 28.05 4.39
N GLY A 110 -4.94 27.38 5.53
CA GLY A 110 -6.05 26.95 6.38
C GLY A 110 -6.60 28.09 7.26
N PRO A 111 -7.76 27.87 7.92
CA PRO A 111 -8.32 28.72 8.98
C PRO A 111 -7.33 29.26 10.01
N LEU A 112 -6.37 28.47 10.50
CA LEU A 112 -5.32 28.91 11.44
C LEU A 112 -4.14 29.60 10.76
N GLY A 113 -4.20 29.78 9.44
CA GLY A 113 -3.14 30.36 8.64
C GLY A 113 -1.98 29.42 8.34
N THR A 114 -2.08 28.15 8.70
CA THR A 114 -1.10 27.11 8.46
C THR A 114 -1.25 26.52 7.04
N PRO A 115 -0.16 26.04 6.40
CA PRO A 115 -0.24 25.46 5.06
C PRO A 115 -0.96 24.09 5.10
N LEU A 116 -2.01 23.92 4.30
CA LEU A 116 -2.68 22.65 4.06
C LEU A 116 -2.29 22.15 2.67
N ILE A 117 -1.73 20.94 2.59
CA ILE A 117 -1.31 20.34 1.32
C ILE A 117 -2.52 19.67 0.65
N ASP A 118 -2.65 19.86 -0.65
CA ASP A 118 -3.74 19.27 -1.42
C ASP A 118 -3.56 17.74 -1.60
N ASP A 119 -4.65 17.03 -1.92
CA ASP A 119 -4.69 15.58 -2.18
C ASP A 119 -4.25 14.65 -1.02
N CYS A 120 -3.99 15.21 0.16
CA CYS A 120 -3.84 14.46 1.41
C CYS A 120 -5.15 13.76 1.79
N LEU A 121 -5.08 12.71 2.61
CA LEU A 121 -6.25 11.96 3.09
C LEU A 121 -7.05 12.71 4.15
N ALA A 122 -6.35 13.48 4.98
CA ALA A 122 -6.92 14.31 6.01
C ALA A 122 -5.91 15.38 6.43
N SER A 123 -6.41 16.52 6.89
CA SER A 123 -5.59 17.53 7.54
C SER A 123 -6.18 17.97 8.86
N PHE A 124 -5.31 18.20 9.85
CA PHE A 124 -5.66 18.68 11.19
C PHE A 124 -4.88 19.94 11.50
N GLU A 125 -5.57 21.05 11.75
CA GLU A 125 -4.97 22.31 12.17
C GLU A 125 -4.99 22.39 13.69
N CYS A 126 -3.83 22.64 14.28
CA CYS A 126 -3.60 22.55 15.71
C CYS A 126 -3.02 23.86 16.25
N THR A 127 -3.45 24.23 17.45
CA THR A 127 -2.68 25.12 18.33
C THR A 127 -1.79 24.26 19.23
N VAL A 128 -0.56 24.70 19.51
CA VAL A 128 0.34 24.01 20.43
C VAL A 128 -0.30 23.99 21.83
N TYR A 129 -0.64 22.80 22.30
CA TYR A 129 -1.20 22.56 23.64
C TYR A 129 -0.09 22.41 24.67
N ALA A 130 0.93 21.61 24.35
CA ALA A 130 2.10 21.40 25.20
C ALA A 130 3.34 21.01 24.38
N ARG A 131 4.51 21.23 24.96
CA ARG A 131 5.80 20.76 24.44
C ARG A 131 6.57 20.06 25.54
N HIS A 132 7.17 18.92 25.21
CA HIS A 132 7.95 18.13 26.15
C HIS A 132 9.30 17.74 25.56
N GLU A 133 10.35 17.96 26.33
CA GLU A 133 11.67 17.44 26.00
C GLU A 133 11.69 15.90 26.13
N ALA A 134 12.15 15.21 25.09
CA ALA A 134 12.22 13.75 25.06
C ALA A 134 13.50 13.29 24.35
N GLY A 135 14.63 13.37 25.07
CA GLY A 135 15.93 12.97 24.55
C GLY A 135 16.42 13.87 23.42
N ASP A 136 16.65 13.31 22.23
CA ASP A 136 17.08 14.04 21.04
C ASP A 136 15.92 14.65 20.22
N HIS A 137 14.68 14.51 20.72
CA HIS A 137 13.47 15.10 20.14
C HIS A 137 12.76 16.02 21.15
N GLU A 138 11.90 16.89 20.60
CA GLU A 138 10.87 17.62 21.33
C GLU A 138 9.51 17.10 20.85
N ILE A 139 8.66 16.68 21.79
CA ILE A 139 7.30 16.23 21.52
C ILE A 139 6.40 17.47 21.50
N PHE A 140 5.70 17.66 20.40
CA PHE A 140 4.66 18.67 20.26
C PHE A 140 3.31 17.99 20.43
N ILE A 141 2.52 18.46 21.39
CA ILE A 141 1.12 18.08 21.56
C ILE A 141 0.28 19.23 21.02
N GLY A 142 -0.59 18.96 20.05
CA GLY A 142 -1.49 19.92 19.44
C GLY A 142 -2.93 19.65 19.83
N GLU A 143 -3.66 20.72 20.16
CA GLU A 143 -5.11 20.66 20.25
C GLU A 143 -5.72 20.99 18.89
N VAL A 144 -6.50 20.06 18.35
CA VAL A 144 -7.12 20.18 17.02
C VAL A 144 -8.22 21.24 17.08
N LYS A 145 -8.12 22.27 16.25
CA LYS A 145 -9.12 23.33 16.11
C LYS A 145 -9.94 23.21 14.84
N HIS A 146 -9.33 22.71 13.76
CA HIS A 146 -10.02 22.42 12.50
C HIS A 146 -9.52 21.10 11.92
N MET A 147 -10.41 20.39 11.23
CA MET A 147 -10.10 19.17 10.51
C MET A 147 -10.80 19.19 9.15
N THR A 148 -10.12 18.69 8.13
CA THR A 148 -10.66 18.59 6.77
C THR A 148 -10.44 17.16 6.26
N PRO A 149 -11.50 16.45 5.82
CA PRO A 149 -11.34 15.20 5.09
C PRO A 149 -10.79 15.49 3.70
N GLY A 150 -9.98 14.57 3.17
CA GLY A 150 -9.34 14.74 1.88
C GLY A 150 -9.65 13.61 0.91
N SER A 151 -8.65 13.21 0.13
CA SER A 151 -8.77 12.22 -0.94
C SER A 151 -9.30 10.86 -0.42
N PRO A 152 -10.15 10.14 -1.19
CA PRO A 152 -10.60 8.78 -0.85
C PRO A 152 -9.54 7.69 -1.10
N ASP A 153 -8.29 8.08 -1.43
CA ASP A 153 -7.18 7.18 -1.70
C ASP A 153 -6.72 6.41 -0.44
N HIS A 154 -5.79 5.47 -0.58
CA HIS A 154 -5.21 4.74 0.55
C HIS A 154 -4.06 5.52 1.21
N ALA A 155 -3.72 5.17 2.45
CA ALA A 155 -2.63 5.82 3.19
C ALA A 155 -1.26 5.40 2.66
N LEU A 156 -0.33 6.36 2.57
CA LEU A 156 1.08 6.05 2.43
C LEU A 156 1.58 5.42 3.74
N VAL A 157 2.11 4.21 3.66
CA VAL A 157 2.62 3.46 4.82
C VAL A 157 4.14 3.47 4.82
N PHE A 158 4.75 3.60 6.00
CA PHE A 158 6.19 3.47 6.20
C PHE A 158 6.49 2.32 7.17
N TYR A 159 7.38 1.43 6.77
CA TYR A 159 7.73 0.23 7.54
C TYR A 159 9.15 -0.21 7.21
N LYS A 160 9.92 -0.61 8.24
CA LYS A 160 11.32 -1.05 8.13
C LYS A 160 12.21 -0.13 7.27
N GLY A 161 11.96 1.17 7.31
CA GLY A 161 12.78 2.16 6.59
C GLY A 161 12.42 2.37 5.12
N ALA A 162 11.31 1.80 4.64
CA ALA A 162 10.83 1.96 3.27
C ALA A 162 9.36 2.38 3.25
N TYR A 163 8.95 3.09 2.20
CA TYR A 163 7.52 3.22 1.90
C TYR A 163 6.99 1.84 1.51
N MET A 164 5.91 1.41 2.15
CA MET A 164 5.12 0.30 1.68
C MET A 164 3.95 0.85 0.90
N MET A 165 3.88 0.54 -0.39
CA MET A 165 2.57 0.18 -0.91
C MET A 165 2.34 -1.27 -0.51
N LEU A 166 1.19 -1.59 0.11
CA LEU A 166 0.86 -2.94 0.56
C LEU A 166 1.05 -3.96 -0.57
N ALA A 167 0.74 -3.54 -1.80
CA ALA A 167 0.99 -4.30 -3.02
C ALA A 167 2.48 -4.38 -3.41
N GLU A 168 3.25 -3.33 -3.22
CA GLU A 168 4.66 -3.25 -3.60
C GLU A 168 5.59 -4.04 -2.67
N SER A 169 5.21 -4.23 -1.41
CA SER A 169 5.94 -5.10 -0.48
C SER A 169 5.77 -6.58 -0.81
N LEU A 170 4.55 -7.01 -1.15
CA LEU A 170 4.29 -8.34 -1.72
C LEU A 170 5.01 -8.52 -3.05
N ARG A 171 4.97 -7.51 -3.92
CA ARG A 171 5.68 -7.47 -5.20
C ARG A 171 7.18 -7.66 -5.03
N LYS A 172 7.82 -6.89 -4.13
CA LYS A 172 9.26 -6.98 -3.87
C LYS A 172 9.67 -8.33 -3.26
N LEU A 173 8.91 -8.86 -2.30
CA LEU A 173 9.17 -10.18 -1.72
C LEU A 173 9.10 -11.30 -2.78
N VAL A 174 8.18 -11.18 -3.74
CA VAL A 174 8.07 -12.13 -4.86
C VAL A 174 9.20 -11.97 -5.87
N LEU A 175 9.55 -10.74 -6.26
CA LEU A 175 10.63 -10.48 -7.21
C LEU A 175 12.01 -10.85 -6.66
N ASP A 176 12.26 -10.56 -5.39
CA ASP A 176 13.53 -10.87 -4.70
C ASP A 176 13.63 -12.38 -4.34
N GLY A 177 12.64 -13.20 -4.73
CA GLY A 177 12.60 -14.65 -4.50
C GLY A 177 12.40 -15.07 -3.05
N GLN A 178 12.01 -14.13 -2.17
CA GLN A 178 11.77 -14.39 -0.75
C GLN A 178 10.39 -15.03 -0.48
N LEU A 179 9.45 -14.87 -1.41
CA LEU A 179 8.25 -15.69 -1.54
C LEU A 179 8.47 -16.65 -2.71
N GLY A 180 8.52 -17.95 -2.42
CA GLY A 180 8.73 -18.96 -3.43
C GLY A 180 7.54 -19.06 -4.39
N THR A 181 7.77 -19.67 -5.56
CA THR A 181 6.70 -19.98 -6.53
C THR A 181 5.54 -20.76 -5.88
N ASN A 182 5.85 -21.65 -4.94
CA ASN A 182 4.86 -22.47 -4.23
C ASN A 182 3.99 -21.63 -3.28
N ASP A 183 4.59 -20.70 -2.53
CA ASP A 183 3.86 -19.82 -1.61
C ASP A 183 2.88 -18.93 -2.39
N MET A 184 3.32 -18.46 -3.57
CA MET A 184 2.47 -17.72 -4.48
C MET A 184 1.30 -18.55 -5.02
N ASP A 185 1.55 -19.79 -5.42
CA ASP A 185 0.50 -20.67 -5.94
C ASP A 185 -0.53 -21.01 -4.87
N GLU A 186 -0.10 -21.25 -3.63
CA GLU A 186 -0.99 -21.46 -2.49
C GLU A 186 -1.85 -20.21 -2.22
N ALA A 187 -1.24 -19.02 -2.25
CA ALA A 187 -1.96 -17.76 -2.13
C ALA A 187 -2.98 -17.57 -3.27
N TYR A 188 -2.60 -17.87 -4.52
CA TYR A 188 -3.50 -17.82 -5.68
C TYR A 188 -4.65 -18.81 -5.56
N ARG A 189 -4.37 -20.07 -5.19
CA ARG A 189 -5.38 -21.12 -4.98
C ARG A 189 -6.38 -20.72 -3.90
N SER A 190 -5.89 -20.24 -2.76
CA SER A 190 -6.73 -19.84 -1.64
C SER A 190 -7.61 -18.63 -1.98
N LEU A 191 -7.01 -17.57 -2.54
CA LEU A 191 -7.71 -16.34 -2.86
C LEU A 191 -8.72 -16.53 -4.00
N TYR A 192 -8.28 -17.05 -5.14
CA TYR A 192 -9.13 -17.19 -6.32
C TYR A 192 -10.09 -18.38 -6.19
N GLY A 193 -9.75 -19.43 -5.44
CA GLY A 193 -10.70 -20.47 -5.08
C GLY A 193 -11.88 -19.91 -4.27
N THR A 194 -11.60 -19.02 -3.31
CA THR A 194 -12.66 -18.33 -2.55
C THR A 194 -13.47 -17.40 -3.46
N LEU A 195 -12.81 -16.59 -4.30
CA LEU A 195 -13.49 -15.68 -5.24
C LEU A 195 -14.39 -16.42 -6.24
N LEU A 196 -13.95 -17.57 -6.77
CA LEU A 196 -14.76 -18.39 -7.68
C LEU A 196 -16.00 -18.94 -6.99
N ARG A 197 -15.88 -19.42 -5.74
CA ARG A 197 -17.04 -19.87 -4.96
C ARG A 197 -18.05 -18.75 -4.74
N LEU A 198 -17.56 -17.55 -4.43
CA LEU A 198 -18.41 -16.36 -4.30
C LEU A 198 -19.05 -15.97 -5.64
N ALA A 199 -18.27 -15.98 -6.73
CA ALA A 199 -18.75 -15.65 -8.06
C ALA A 199 -19.84 -16.63 -8.55
N CYS A 200 -19.72 -17.93 -8.25
CA CYS A 200 -20.80 -18.88 -8.54
C CYS A 200 -22.13 -18.45 -7.90
N VAL A 201 -22.12 -17.86 -6.72
CA VAL A 201 -23.34 -17.43 -6.02
C VAL A 201 -23.79 -16.03 -6.46
N ARG A 202 -22.85 -15.12 -6.77
CA ARG A 202 -23.12 -13.68 -6.83
C ARG A 202 -23.05 -13.07 -8.23
N ALA A 203 -22.30 -13.68 -9.13
CA ALA A 203 -22.02 -13.09 -10.43
C ALA A 203 -23.28 -13.02 -11.31
N SER A 204 -23.46 -11.92 -12.03
CA SER A 204 -24.44 -11.85 -13.12
C SER A 204 -23.98 -12.65 -14.34
N GLU A 205 -24.89 -12.96 -15.26
CA GLU A 205 -24.50 -13.61 -16.52
C GLU A 205 -23.56 -12.73 -17.35
N GLU A 206 -23.75 -11.41 -17.34
CA GLU A 206 -22.86 -10.47 -18.04
C GLU A 206 -21.43 -10.46 -17.47
N GLU A 207 -21.30 -10.68 -16.15
CA GLU A 207 -20.01 -10.80 -15.48
C GLU A 207 -19.32 -12.13 -15.83
N VAL A 208 -20.07 -13.22 -15.92
CA VAL A 208 -19.55 -14.51 -16.39
C VAL A 208 -19.13 -14.42 -17.86
N ASP A 209 -19.92 -13.73 -18.70
CA ASP A 209 -19.55 -13.44 -20.09
C ASP A 209 -18.26 -12.60 -20.16
N ALA A 210 -18.02 -11.70 -19.20
CA ALA A 210 -16.80 -10.90 -19.15
C ALA A 210 -15.57 -11.77 -18.83
N ILE A 211 -15.72 -12.77 -17.96
CA ILE A 211 -14.66 -13.76 -17.69
C ILE A 211 -14.39 -14.58 -18.96
N GLU A 212 -15.42 -15.02 -19.67
CA GLU A 212 -15.27 -15.77 -20.93
C GLU A 212 -14.55 -14.96 -22.01
N ARG A 213 -14.95 -13.69 -22.21
CA ARG A 213 -14.24 -12.78 -23.13
C ARG A 213 -12.77 -12.63 -22.78
N ALA A 214 -12.42 -12.60 -21.49
CA ALA A 214 -11.02 -12.54 -21.07
C ALA A 214 -10.26 -13.83 -21.43
N VAL A 215 -10.90 -15.01 -21.36
CA VAL A 215 -10.30 -16.27 -21.85
C VAL A 215 -10.07 -16.21 -23.35
N ASP A 216 -11.05 -15.73 -24.13
CA ASP A 216 -10.91 -15.61 -25.59
C ASP A 216 -9.74 -14.69 -25.98
N GLN A 217 -9.56 -13.58 -25.27
CA GLN A 217 -8.44 -12.65 -25.50
C GLN A 217 -7.08 -13.33 -25.26
N ILE A 218 -6.96 -14.20 -24.25
CA ILE A 218 -5.72 -14.94 -23.98
C ILE A 218 -5.39 -15.87 -25.16
N GLU A 219 -6.41 -16.56 -25.69
CA GLU A 219 -6.24 -17.52 -26.79
C GLU A 219 -5.90 -16.85 -28.14
N GLN A 220 -6.31 -15.59 -28.33
CA GLN A 220 -6.06 -14.81 -29.55
C GLN A 220 -4.61 -14.31 -29.67
N HIS A 221 -3.88 -14.16 -28.56
CA HIS A 221 -2.57 -13.51 -28.53
C HIS A 221 -1.38 -14.49 -28.58
N GLN A 222 -1.34 -15.37 -29.59
CA GLN A 222 -0.31 -16.42 -29.72
C GLN A 222 1.00 -16.00 -30.42
N GLY A 223 1.07 -14.81 -31.03
CA GLY A 223 2.26 -14.35 -31.75
C GLY A 223 3.41 -13.91 -30.83
N GLU A 224 4.66 -14.06 -31.27
CA GLU A 224 5.87 -13.68 -30.49
C GLU A 224 5.86 -12.21 -30.03
N LYS A 225 5.34 -11.29 -30.87
CA LYS A 225 5.25 -9.85 -30.58
C LYS A 225 4.08 -9.45 -29.67
N ALA A 226 3.24 -10.40 -29.25
CA ALA A 226 2.02 -10.12 -28.48
C ALA A 226 2.21 -10.20 -26.95
N LEU A 227 3.46 -10.14 -26.45
CA LEU A 227 3.75 -10.30 -25.02
C LEU A 227 2.98 -9.29 -24.13
N PRO A 228 2.96 -7.97 -24.41
CA PRO A 228 2.19 -7.02 -23.61
C PRO A 228 0.69 -7.34 -23.59
N GLN A 229 0.13 -7.72 -24.75
CA GLN A 229 -1.28 -8.07 -24.88
C GLN A 229 -1.63 -9.38 -24.15
N ARG A 230 -0.72 -10.37 -24.17
CA ARG A 230 -0.88 -11.62 -23.40
C ARG A 230 -0.92 -11.35 -21.90
N ILE A 231 0.02 -10.55 -21.40
CA ILE A 231 0.10 -10.20 -19.99
C ILE A 231 -1.21 -9.51 -19.56
N GLU A 232 -1.71 -8.57 -20.37
CA GLU A 232 -2.95 -7.87 -20.06
C GLU A 232 -4.18 -8.78 -20.13
N ALA A 233 -4.28 -9.65 -21.14
CA ALA A 233 -5.37 -10.61 -21.25
C ALA A 233 -5.40 -11.59 -20.06
N MET A 234 -4.22 -12.06 -19.60
CA MET A 234 -4.12 -12.91 -18.42
C MET A 234 -4.49 -12.18 -17.12
N ALA A 235 -4.07 -10.92 -16.97
CA ALA A 235 -4.45 -10.09 -15.84
C ALA A 235 -5.97 -9.80 -15.82
N SER A 236 -6.57 -9.61 -17.00
CA SER A 236 -8.00 -9.39 -17.18
C SER A 236 -8.83 -10.58 -16.70
N PHE A 237 -8.43 -11.82 -17.02
CA PHE A 237 -9.13 -13.04 -16.56
C PHE A 237 -9.27 -13.10 -15.04
N PHE A 238 -8.17 -12.89 -14.32
CA PHE A 238 -8.18 -12.87 -12.87
C PHE A 238 -8.93 -11.65 -12.30
N SER A 239 -8.80 -10.48 -12.91
CA SER A 239 -9.52 -9.29 -12.46
C SER A 239 -11.05 -9.44 -12.60
N SER A 240 -11.51 -10.05 -13.69
CA SER A 240 -12.94 -10.33 -13.92
C SER A 240 -13.51 -11.32 -12.91
N ILE A 241 -12.76 -12.37 -12.53
CA ILE A 241 -13.17 -13.30 -11.46
C ILE A 241 -13.31 -12.56 -10.12
N ALA A 242 -12.36 -11.67 -9.81
CA ALA A 242 -12.40 -10.92 -8.55
C ALA A 242 -13.61 -9.99 -8.47
N LEU A 243 -13.93 -9.30 -9.57
CA LEU A 243 -15.12 -8.44 -9.68
C LEU A 243 -16.39 -9.24 -9.45
N ALA A 244 -16.55 -10.36 -10.16
CA ALA A 244 -17.71 -11.25 -10.08
C ALA A 244 -17.95 -11.86 -8.68
N GLY A 245 -16.92 -11.90 -7.82
CA GLY A 245 -17.05 -12.36 -6.44
C GLY A 245 -17.77 -11.38 -5.49
N HIS A 246 -17.97 -10.11 -5.89
CA HIS A 246 -18.63 -9.05 -5.10
C HIS A 246 -18.19 -9.02 -3.62
N ASN A 247 -16.87 -9.03 -3.40
CA ASN A 247 -16.27 -8.93 -2.06
C ASN A 247 -15.09 -7.94 -2.12
N GLU A 248 -15.30 -6.75 -1.57
CA GLU A 248 -14.34 -5.63 -1.68
C GLU A 248 -12.97 -5.96 -1.06
N ALA A 249 -12.95 -6.68 0.07
CA ALA A 249 -11.71 -7.07 0.73
C ALA A 249 -10.89 -8.05 -0.14
N LEU A 250 -11.52 -9.09 -0.68
CA LEU A 250 -10.86 -10.06 -1.54
C LEU A 250 -10.49 -9.45 -2.91
N GLN A 251 -11.26 -8.50 -3.42
CA GLN A 251 -10.92 -7.76 -4.63
C GLN A 251 -9.63 -6.94 -4.46
N LEU A 252 -9.43 -6.30 -3.30
CA LEU A 252 -8.20 -5.56 -3.01
C LEU A 252 -6.98 -6.49 -3.01
N MET A 253 -7.11 -7.67 -2.40
CA MET A 253 -6.08 -8.71 -2.41
C MET A 253 -5.80 -9.21 -3.84
N ALA A 254 -6.84 -9.43 -4.63
CA ALA A 254 -6.73 -9.90 -6.01
C ALA A 254 -6.05 -8.88 -6.93
N ARG A 255 -6.34 -7.57 -6.77
CA ARG A 255 -5.65 -6.50 -7.51
C ARG A 255 -4.15 -6.53 -7.25
N THR A 256 -3.77 -6.72 -5.99
CA THR A 256 -2.37 -6.85 -5.58
C THR A 256 -1.72 -8.07 -6.25
N MET A 257 -2.33 -9.25 -6.11
CA MET A 257 -1.79 -10.48 -6.70
C MET A 257 -1.65 -10.35 -8.22
N THR A 258 -2.67 -9.84 -8.92
CA THR A 258 -2.63 -9.61 -10.37
C THR A 258 -1.50 -8.67 -10.79
N ALA A 259 -1.25 -7.59 -10.03
CA ALA A 259 -0.13 -6.68 -10.31
C ALA A 259 1.22 -7.38 -10.16
N VAL A 260 1.37 -8.23 -9.15
CA VAL A 260 2.57 -9.06 -8.93
C VAL A 260 2.77 -10.04 -10.09
N LEU A 261 1.71 -10.74 -10.52
CA LEU A 261 1.78 -11.67 -11.65
C LEU A 261 2.18 -10.96 -12.95
N ARG A 262 1.56 -9.81 -13.26
CA ARG A 262 1.87 -9.01 -14.45
C ARG A 262 3.36 -8.76 -14.59
N GLU A 263 3.99 -8.30 -13.52
CA GLU A 263 5.42 -8.00 -13.53
C GLU A 263 6.30 -9.24 -13.54
N ARG A 264 5.93 -10.28 -12.77
CA ARG A 264 6.68 -11.54 -12.76
C ARG A 264 6.70 -12.17 -14.17
N MET A 265 5.61 -12.04 -14.93
CA MET A 265 5.54 -12.47 -16.33
C MET A 265 6.34 -11.59 -17.29
N ALA A 266 6.52 -10.31 -16.95
CA ALA A 266 7.34 -9.39 -17.75
C ALA A 266 8.85 -9.59 -17.52
N LEU A 267 9.25 -9.98 -16.30
CA LEU A 267 10.64 -9.94 -15.87
C LEU A 267 11.26 -11.30 -15.50
N VAL A 268 10.46 -12.30 -15.11
CA VAL A 268 10.95 -13.50 -14.42
C VAL A 268 10.50 -14.82 -15.07
N ILE A 269 9.24 -14.92 -15.53
CA ILE A 269 8.68 -16.14 -16.13
C ILE A 269 8.61 -15.99 -17.66
N PRO A 270 9.01 -17.01 -18.45
CA PRO A 270 8.83 -17.00 -19.89
C PRO A 270 7.33 -17.03 -20.28
N ALA A 271 6.76 -15.88 -20.63
CA ALA A 271 5.35 -15.75 -21.00
C ALA A 271 5.08 -16.14 -22.47
N HIS A 272 5.40 -17.39 -22.82
CA HIS A 272 5.04 -18.00 -24.09
C HIS A 272 3.56 -18.42 -24.13
N PRO A 273 2.92 -18.48 -25.30
CA PRO A 273 1.61 -19.10 -25.43
C PRO A 273 1.65 -20.55 -24.93
N ARG A 274 0.66 -20.92 -24.12
CA ARG A 274 0.53 -22.27 -23.55
C ARG A 274 -0.84 -22.84 -23.92
N PRO A 275 -0.99 -23.38 -25.15
CA PRO A 275 -2.27 -23.92 -25.61
C PRO A 275 -2.75 -25.12 -24.77
N ASP A 276 -1.82 -25.83 -24.14
CA ASP A 276 -2.08 -26.95 -23.24
C ASP A 276 -2.95 -26.59 -22.02
N VAL A 277 -2.93 -25.32 -21.59
CA VAL A 277 -3.75 -24.85 -20.45
C VAL A 277 -5.02 -24.09 -20.86
N PHE A 278 -5.26 -23.87 -22.16
CA PHE A 278 -6.49 -23.20 -22.62
C PHE A 278 -7.76 -23.95 -22.23
N PRO A 279 -7.86 -25.29 -22.41
CA PRO A 279 -9.04 -26.04 -21.99
C PRO A 279 -9.34 -25.90 -20.49
N LEU A 280 -8.30 -25.77 -19.65
CA LEU A 280 -8.45 -25.65 -18.21
C LEU A 280 -9.06 -24.29 -17.81
N ARG A 281 -8.68 -23.19 -18.50
CA ARG A 281 -9.34 -21.88 -18.28
C ARG A 281 -10.79 -21.89 -18.74
N ARG A 282 -11.09 -22.51 -19.88
CA ARG A 282 -12.48 -22.68 -20.34
C ARG A 282 -13.31 -23.54 -19.38
N LYS A 283 -12.71 -24.58 -18.79
CA LYS A 283 -13.35 -25.40 -17.75
C LYS A 283 -13.75 -24.57 -16.53
N VAL A 284 -12.98 -23.57 -16.11
CA VAL A 284 -13.38 -22.66 -15.02
C VAL A 284 -14.66 -21.89 -15.39
N VAL A 285 -14.73 -21.34 -16.61
CA VAL A 285 -15.91 -20.60 -17.10
C VAL A 285 -17.13 -21.51 -17.20
N GLU A 286 -16.97 -22.73 -17.73
CA GLU A 286 -18.02 -23.73 -17.81
C GLU A 286 -18.63 -24.02 -16.43
N ARG A 287 -17.77 -24.18 -15.41
CA ARG A 287 -18.20 -24.45 -14.03
C ARG A 287 -18.87 -23.24 -13.39
N LEU A 288 -18.40 -22.02 -13.68
CA LEU A 288 -19.08 -20.79 -13.25
C LEU A 288 -20.49 -20.68 -13.85
N ARG A 289 -20.65 -20.96 -15.16
CA ARG A 289 -21.97 -20.98 -15.83
C ARG A 289 -22.88 -22.06 -15.24
N ALA A 290 -22.33 -23.22 -14.91
CA ALA A 290 -23.05 -24.29 -14.22
C ALA A 290 -23.33 -23.99 -12.74
N ARG A 291 -22.83 -22.87 -12.20
CA ARG A 291 -22.92 -22.49 -10.78
C ARG A 291 -22.32 -23.55 -9.85
N ASP A 292 -21.34 -24.30 -10.35
CA ASP A 292 -20.63 -25.38 -9.67
C ASP A 292 -19.39 -24.80 -8.97
N ALA A 293 -19.58 -24.32 -7.73
CA ALA A 293 -18.56 -23.65 -6.93
C ALA A 293 -17.32 -24.52 -6.66
N ASP A 294 -17.53 -25.79 -6.31
CA ASP A 294 -16.44 -26.74 -6.07
C ASP A 294 -15.72 -27.11 -7.37
N GLY A 295 -16.48 -27.35 -8.45
CA GLY A 295 -15.90 -27.66 -9.75
C GLY A 295 -15.12 -26.49 -10.35
N ALA A 296 -15.55 -25.24 -10.14
CA ALA A 296 -14.82 -24.06 -10.58
C ALA A 296 -13.48 -23.90 -9.83
N ALA A 297 -13.51 -24.06 -8.51
CA ALA A 297 -12.29 -24.02 -7.70
C ALA A 297 -11.34 -25.17 -8.05
N ALA A 298 -11.84 -26.38 -8.26
CA ALA A 298 -11.04 -27.53 -8.68
C ALA A 298 -10.44 -27.38 -10.08
N ALA A 299 -11.17 -26.79 -11.03
CA ALA A 299 -10.65 -26.49 -12.36
C ALA A 299 -9.52 -25.47 -12.32
N LEU A 300 -9.62 -24.46 -11.44
CA LEU A 300 -8.52 -23.51 -11.20
C LEU A 300 -7.31 -24.19 -10.56
N ASP A 301 -7.55 -25.08 -9.60
CA ASP A 301 -6.50 -25.86 -8.93
C ASP A 301 -5.72 -26.71 -9.95
N GLU A 302 -6.43 -27.43 -10.81
CA GLU A 302 -5.85 -28.19 -11.92
C GLU A 302 -5.06 -27.29 -12.89
N PHE A 303 -5.63 -26.13 -13.25
CA PHE A 303 -4.96 -25.13 -14.09
C PHE A 303 -3.61 -24.70 -13.52
N ILE A 304 -3.54 -24.32 -12.23
CA ILE A 304 -2.29 -23.88 -11.59
C ILE A 304 -1.28 -25.04 -11.53
N THR A 305 -1.74 -26.27 -11.29
CA THR A 305 -0.87 -27.46 -11.25
C THR A 305 -0.22 -27.74 -12.60
N VAL A 306 -0.99 -27.72 -13.69
CA VAL A 306 -0.47 -27.96 -15.06
C VAL A 306 0.42 -26.81 -15.53
N LEU A 307 0.13 -25.58 -15.11
CA LEU A 307 1.00 -24.43 -15.39
C LEU A 307 2.43 -24.69 -14.90
N ARG A 308 2.59 -25.28 -13.70
CA ARG A 308 3.88 -25.53 -13.04
C ARG A 308 4.63 -26.78 -13.48
N ALA A 309 3.93 -27.88 -13.77
CA ALA A 309 4.57 -29.14 -14.17
C ALA A 309 5.50 -28.98 -15.39
N ASN A 310 5.23 -27.98 -16.23
CA ASN A 310 6.00 -27.68 -17.44
C ASN A 310 7.02 -26.55 -17.28
N GLU A 311 7.13 -25.91 -16.10
CA GLU A 311 8.19 -24.94 -15.79
C GLU A 311 9.44 -25.60 -15.20
N THR A 312 9.30 -26.75 -14.53
CA THR A 312 10.41 -27.55 -13.98
C THR A 312 11.06 -28.49 -15.01
N GLY A 313 10.65 -28.40 -16.28
CA GLY A 313 11.04 -29.31 -17.37
C GLY A 313 12.08 -28.78 -18.36
N GLN A 314 12.82 -27.71 -18.04
CA GLN A 314 13.97 -27.22 -18.82
C GLN A 314 15.18 -27.00 -17.91
#